data_AF-A0A1G1XR12-F1
#
_entry.id   AF-A0A1G1XR12-F1
#
_cell.length_a   1.000
_cell.length_b   1.000
_cell.length_c   1.000
_cell.angle_alpha   90.00
_cell.angle_beta   90.00
_cell.angle_gamma   90.00
#
_symmetry.space_group_name_H-M   'P 1'
#
loop_
_entity.id
_entity.type
_entity.pdbx_description
1 polymer ?
#
loop_
_entity_poly.entity_id
_entity_poly.type
_entity_poly.pdbx_seq_one_letter_code
_entity_poly.pdbx_strand_id
1 'polypeptide(L)'
;MDFPDHVFKSLAKIQQNTPQFLIDHWSDISPMAWRIHFWFDEFCNQPPYDNVYTLFYHREVRHHLEGIIEAVKIFSQIYGQQYADLIRQIAKDHVNDDFGEIPSKAECSRHYLREKRGW
;
A
#
# COMPACT_ATOMS: atom_id res chain seq x y z
N MET A 1 -13.80 4.13 12.33
CA MET A 1 -13.23 3.51 11.11
C MET A 1 -12.09 2.67 11.63
N ASP A 2 -12.21 1.35 11.57
CA ASP A 2 -11.12 0.47 11.99
C ASP A 2 -10.08 0.46 10.86
N PHE A 3 -8.85 0.82 11.20
CA PHE A 3 -7.74 0.81 10.26
C PHE A 3 -7.05 -0.57 10.32
N PRO A 4 -6.68 -1.17 9.18
CA PRO A 4 -5.78 -2.30 9.18
C PRO A 4 -4.47 -2.00 9.92
N ASP A 5 -3.89 -2.97 10.62
CA ASP A 5 -2.68 -2.80 11.44
C ASP A 5 -1.50 -2.17 10.68
N HIS A 6 -1.36 -2.48 9.38
CA HIS A 6 -0.30 -1.94 8.54
C HIS A 6 -0.49 -0.43 8.22
N VAL A 7 -1.71 0.11 8.35
CA VAL A 7 -1.93 1.57 8.19
C VAL A 7 -1.29 2.31 9.36
N PHE A 8 -1.44 1.80 10.58
CA PHE A 8 -0.80 2.38 11.75
C PHE A 8 0.72 2.33 11.67
N LYS A 9 1.30 1.29 11.07
CA LYS A 9 2.75 1.21 10.83
C LYS A 9 3.21 2.32 9.89
N SER A 10 2.48 2.56 8.79
CA SER A 10 2.78 3.66 7.87
C SER A 10 2.67 5.02 8.55
N LEU A 11 1.61 5.26 9.32
CA LEU A 11 1.44 6.49 10.10
C LEU A 11 2.53 6.70 11.14
N ALA A 12 2.95 5.62 11.83
CA ALA A 12 4.04 5.67 12.79
C ALA A 12 5.39 6.03 12.13
N LYS A 13 5.69 5.49 10.94
CA LYS A 13 6.88 5.85 10.17
C LYS A 13 6.85 7.33 9.76
N ILE A 14 5.70 7.85 9.33
CA ILE A 14 5.54 9.28 9.03
C ILE A 14 5.75 10.12 10.28
N GLN A 15 5.20 9.71 11.41
CA GLN A 15 5.37 10.43 12.68
C GLN A 15 6.83 10.48 13.14
N GLN A 16 7.59 9.39 12.94
CA GLN A 16 9.02 9.34 13.28
C GLN A 16 9.85 10.27 12.39
N ASN A 17 9.55 10.33 11.10
CA ASN A 17 10.35 11.08 10.13
C ASN A 17 9.98 12.56 10.08
N THR A 18 8.70 12.88 10.20
CA THR A 18 8.15 14.23 9.99
C THR A 18 6.97 14.50 10.94
N PRO A 19 7.20 14.59 12.26
CA PRO A 19 6.12 14.67 13.25
C PRO A 19 5.24 15.92 13.08
N GLN A 20 5.84 17.10 12.87
CA GLN A 20 5.09 18.34 12.73
C GLN A 20 4.22 18.35 11.47
N PHE A 21 4.76 17.84 10.35
CA PHE A 21 4.01 17.71 9.10
C PHE A 21 2.79 16.79 9.26
N LEU A 22 2.93 15.68 9.99
CA LEU A 22 1.80 14.79 10.27
C LEU A 22 0.71 15.49 11.08
N ILE A 23 1.10 16.27 12.09
CA ILE A 23 0.16 17.02 12.94
C ILE A 23 -0.58 18.08 12.12
N ASP A 24 0.16 18.87 11.35
CA ASP A 24 -0.39 20.00 10.58
C ASP A 24 -1.33 19.52 9.45
N HIS A 25 -1.10 18.34 8.90
CA HIS A 25 -1.84 17.78 7.76
C HIS A 25 -2.63 16.50 8.11
N TRP A 26 -2.91 16.25 9.39
CA TRP A 26 -3.55 15.02 9.85
C TRP A 26 -4.86 14.69 9.13
N SER A 27 -5.69 15.72 8.89
CA SER A 27 -6.99 15.58 8.21
C SER A 27 -6.88 15.04 6.80
N ASP A 28 -5.75 15.26 6.13
CA ASP A 28 -5.49 14.79 4.78
C ASP A 28 -4.75 13.44 4.82
N ILE A 29 -3.72 13.34 5.68
CA ILE A 29 -2.82 12.19 5.73
C ILE A 29 -3.52 10.92 6.24
N SER A 30 -4.33 11.03 7.30
CA SER A 30 -5.01 9.88 7.89
C SER A 30 -5.94 9.17 6.89
N PRO A 31 -6.91 9.86 6.24
CA PRO A 31 -7.76 9.22 5.24
C PRO A 31 -7.00 8.83 3.97
N MET A 32 -5.97 9.60 3.57
CA MET A 32 -5.11 9.24 2.44
C MET A 32 -4.40 7.92 2.67
N ALA A 33 -3.77 7.75 3.83
CA ALA A 33 -3.09 6.51 4.20
C ALA A 33 -4.05 5.32 4.15
N TRP A 34 -5.24 5.45 4.73
CA TRP A 34 -6.25 4.39 4.68
C TRP A 34 -6.69 4.05 3.26
N ARG A 35 -6.99 5.05 2.42
CA ARG A 35 -7.43 4.81 1.04
C ARG A 35 -6.36 4.16 0.17
N ILE A 36 -5.09 4.52 0.37
CA ILE A 36 -3.98 3.88 -0.35
C ILE A 36 -3.93 2.38 -0.01
N HIS A 37 -3.94 2.03 1.27
CA HIS A 37 -3.93 0.62 1.70
C HIS A 37 -5.17 -0.13 1.19
N PHE A 38 -6.36 0.46 1.34
CA PHE A 38 -7.59 -0.13 0.83
C PHE A 38 -7.54 -0.35 -0.69
N TRP A 39 -6.89 0.55 -1.44
CA TRP A 39 -6.73 0.40 -2.88
C TRP A 39 -5.79 -0.75 -3.25
N PHE A 40 -4.69 -0.96 -2.53
CA PHE A 40 -3.85 -2.14 -2.77
C PHE A 40 -4.58 -3.44 -2.41
N ASP A 41 -5.38 -3.43 -1.36
CA ASP A 41 -6.13 -4.59 -0.86
C ASP A 41 -7.52 -4.77 -1.50
N GLU A 42 -7.91 -3.92 -2.47
CA GLU A 42 -9.28 -3.86 -3.00
C GLU A 42 -9.81 -5.23 -3.45
N PHE A 43 -8.97 -6.01 -4.14
CA PHE A 43 -9.36 -7.34 -4.65
C PHE A 43 -9.41 -8.42 -3.57
N CYS A 44 -8.82 -8.19 -2.39
CA CYS A 44 -8.98 -9.04 -1.21
C CYS A 44 -10.37 -8.85 -0.56
N ASN A 45 -11.01 -7.71 -0.80
CA ASN A 45 -12.23 -7.29 -0.13
C ASN A 45 -13.53 -7.56 -0.94
N GLN A 46 -13.45 -8.23 -2.09
CA GLN A 46 -14.63 -8.53 -2.93
C GLN A 46 -14.94 -10.05 -2.96
N PRO A 47 -16.18 -10.50 -2.76
CA PRO A 47 -16.55 -11.91 -3.01
C PRO A 47 -16.41 -12.27 -4.50
N PRO A 48 -15.97 -13.50 -4.87
CA PRO A 48 -15.60 -14.65 -4.04
C PRO A 48 -14.10 -14.68 -3.65
N TYR A 49 -13.44 -13.52 -3.63
CA TYR A 49 -12.00 -13.37 -3.49
C TYR A 49 -11.51 -13.35 -2.02
N ASP A 50 -12.32 -13.83 -1.09
CA ASP A 50 -12.04 -13.97 0.34
C ASP A 50 -11.36 -15.31 0.74
N ASN A 51 -10.93 -16.12 -0.24
CA ASN A 51 -10.26 -17.40 0.03
C ASN A 51 -8.71 -17.31 -0.11
N VAL A 52 -8.01 -18.32 0.42
CA VAL A 52 -6.53 -18.35 0.44
C VAL A 52 -5.92 -18.23 -0.95
N TYR A 53 -6.56 -18.74 -2.00
CA TYR A 53 -6.02 -18.63 -3.37
C TYR A 53 -6.12 -17.20 -3.90
N THR A 54 -7.19 -16.48 -3.58
CA THR A 54 -7.47 -15.12 -4.02
C THR A 54 -6.74 -14.04 -3.20
N LEU A 55 -6.39 -14.37 -1.95
CA LEU A 55 -5.41 -13.65 -1.12
C LEU A 55 -4.01 -13.55 -1.76
N PHE A 56 -3.65 -14.39 -2.73
CA PHE A 56 -2.39 -14.24 -3.45
C PHE A 56 -2.57 -13.56 -4.81
N TYR A 57 -3.73 -13.70 -5.44
CA TYR A 57 -3.98 -13.06 -6.73
C TYR A 57 -4.09 -11.53 -6.63
N HIS A 58 -4.66 -10.96 -5.55
CA HIS A 58 -4.76 -9.49 -5.43
C HIS A 58 -3.38 -8.81 -5.40
N ARG A 59 -2.42 -9.48 -4.77
CA ARG A 59 -1.03 -9.06 -4.63
C ARG A 59 -0.36 -8.87 -5.99
N GLU A 60 -0.61 -9.76 -6.94
CA GLU A 60 -0.10 -9.66 -8.31
C GLU A 60 -0.65 -8.45 -9.07
N VAL A 61 -1.80 -7.91 -8.67
CA VAL A 61 -2.45 -6.83 -9.42
C VAL A 61 -1.78 -5.48 -9.16
N ARG A 62 -1.40 -5.22 -7.90
CA ARG A 62 -0.93 -3.89 -7.47
C ARG A 62 0.32 -3.90 -6.60
N HIS A 63 0.70 -5.00 -5.95
CA HIS A 63 1.83 -4.99 -4.99
C HIS A 63 3.20 -5.10 -5.68
N HIS A 64 3.45 -4.22 -6.63
CA HIS A 64 4.70 -4.16 -7.37
C HIS A 64 5.03 -2.70 -7.70
N LEU A 65 6.22 -2.46 -8.24
CA LEU A 65 6.71 -1.11 -8.53
C LEU A 65 5.72 -0.28 -9.37
N GLU A 66 5.13 -0.88 -10.40
CA GLU A 66 4.18 -0.23 -11.30
C GLU A 66 2.87 0.12 -10.60
N GLY A 67 2.42 -0.70 -9.63
CA GLY A 67 1.26 -0.38 -8.80
C GLY A 67 1.55 0.76 -7.84
N ILE A 68 2.78 0.88 -7.32
CA ILE A 68 3.22 2.06 -6.55
C ILE A 68 3.21 3.31 -7.44
N ILE A 69 3.70 3.22 -8.68
CA ILE A 69 3.68 4.33 -9.64
C ILE A 69 2.24 4.76 -9.93
N GLU A 70 1.34 3.79 -10.12
CA GLU A 70 -0.09 4.03 -10.35
C GLU A 70 -0.76 4.68 -9.13
N ALA A 71 -0.48 4.20 -7.92
CA ALA A 71 -0.95 4.81 -6.68
C ALA A 71 -0.54 6.28 -6.58
N VAL A 72 0.73 6.60 -6.86
CA VAL A 72 1.23 7.99 -6.88
C VAL A 72 0.42 8.84 -7.86
N LYS A 73 0.21 8.34 -9.08
CA LYS A 73 -0.54 9.07 -10.12
C LYS A 73 -2.00 9.32 -9.71
N ILE A 74 -2.69 8.31 -9.18
CA ILE A 74 -4.11 8.41 -8.79
C ILE A 74 -4.25 9.34 -7.59
N PHE A 75 -3.52 9.08 -6.52
CA PHE A 75 -3.73 9.79 -5.26
C PHE A 75 -3.14 11.19 -5.27
N SER A 76 -2.12 11.49 -6.09
CA SER A 76 -1.64 12.88 -6.22
C SER A 76 -2.64 13.76 -6.98
N GLN A 77 -3.48 13.18 -7.85
CA GLN A 77 -4.60 13.91 -8.47
C GLN A 77 -5.73 14.20 -7.47
N ILE A 78 -5.93 13.33 -6.48
CA ILE A 78 -7.00 13.46 -5.47
C ILE A 78 -6.58 14.41 -4.34
N TYR A 79 -5.35 14.25 -3.82
CA TYR A 79 -4.87 14.96 -2.63
C TYR A 79 -3.96 16.16 -2.97
N GLY A 80 -3.41 16.18 -4.18
CA GLY A 80 -2.49 17.22 -4.64
C GLY A 80 -1.06 16.72 -4.82
N GLN A 81 -0.34 17.34 -5.76
CA GLN A 81 1.01 16.92 -6.16
C GLN A 81 2.04 17.07 -5.03
N GLN A 82 1.79 17.98 -4.07
CA GLN A 82 2.64 18.15 -2.89
C GLN A 82 2.73 16.91 -2.00
N TYR A 83 1.74 16.00 -2.07
CA TYR A 83 1.75 14.74 -1.31
C TYR A 83 2.35 13.56 -2.09
N ALA A 84 2.83 13.74 -3.32
CA ALA A 84 3.28 12.65 -4.18
C ALA A 84 4.39 11.79 -3.54
N ASP A 85 5.33 12.41 -2.84
CA ASP A 85 6.41 11.70 -2.15
C ASP A 85 5.90 10.92 -0.93
N LEU A 86 4.94 11.50 -0.19
CA LEU A 86 4.29 10.83 0.94
C LEU A 86 3.45 9.64 0.48
N ILE A 87 2.68 9.81 -0.60
CA ILE A 87 1.90 8.73 -1.23
C ILE A 87 2.84 7.60 -1.66
N ARG A 88 3.97 7.93 -2.30
CA ARG A 88 4.98 6.95 -2.69
C ARG A 88 5.53 6.22 -1.47
N GLN A 89 5.82 6.93 -0.38
CA GLN A 89 6.31 6.32 0.86
C GLN A 89 5.28 5.33 1.42
N ILE A 90 4.02 5.74 1.58
CA ILE A 90 2.94 4.88 2.10
C ILE A 90 2.76 3.64 1.22
N ALA A 91 2.73 3.82 -0.10
CA ALA A 91 2.60 2.72 -1.05
C ALA A 91 3.79 1.73 -0.96
N LYS A 92 5.02 2.25 -0.82
CA LYS A 92 6.21 1.41 -0.62
C LYS A 92 6.14 0.66 0.71
N ASP A 93 5.75 1.34 1.79
CA ASP A 93 5.66 0.74 3.11
C ASP A 93 4.66 -0.41 3.14
N HIS A 94 3.50 -0.24 2.49
CA HIS A 94 2.50 -1.30 2.36
C HIS A 94 3.05 -2.53 1.62
N VAL A 95 3.62 -2.35 0.41
CA VAL A 95 4.17 -3.46 -0.37
C VAL A 95 5.33 -4.15 0.37
N ASN A 96 6.16 -3.37 1.05
CA ASN A 96 7.31 -3.88 1.79
C ASN A 96 6.92 -4.63 3.07
N ASP A 97 5.86 -4.22 3.78
CA ASP A 97 5.32 -4.97 4.91
C ASP A 97 4.79 -6.35 4.46
N ASP A 98 4.42 -6.45 3.19
CA ASP A 98 3.85 -7.63 2.58
C ASP A 98 4.88 -8.57 1.94
N PHE A 99 5.95 -8.07 1.34
CA PHE A 99 6.98 -8.91 0.71
C PHE A 99 8.37 -8.81 1.29
N GLY A 100 8.65 -7.83 2.15
CA GLY A 100 10.00 -7.50 2.61
C GLY A 100 10.89 -6.87 1.53
N GLU A 101 10.38 -6.72 0.31
CA GLU A 101 11.00 -6.03 -0.81
C GLU A 101 9.91 -5.50 -1.76
N ILE A 102 10.31 -4.76 -2.79
CA ILE A 102 9.38 -4.26 -3.82
C ILE A 102 9.70 -4.99 -5.13
N PRO A 103 8.89 -5.97 -5.56
CA PRO A 103 9.09 -6.62 -6.83
C PRO A 103 8.67 -5.70 -7.99
N SER A 104 9.24 -5.90 -9.17
CA SER A 104 8.64 -5.45 -10.42
C SER A 104 7.39 -6.28 -10.77
N LYS A 105 6.53 -5.80 -11.66
CA LYS A 105 5.36 -6.56 -12.12
C LYS A 105 5.75 -7.89 -12.76
N ALA A 106 6.88 -7.93 -13.46
CA ALA A 106 7.40 -9.16 -14.07
C ALA A 106 7.82 -10.20 -13.02
N GLU A 107 8.36 -9.74 -11.88
CA GLU A 107 8.74 -10.59 -10.75
C GLU A 107 7.53 -11.01 -9.92
N CYS A 108 6.48 -10.17 -9.83
CA CYS A 108 5.25 -10.43 -9.08
C CYS A 108 4.36 -11.51 -9.73
N SER A 109 4.94 -12.67 -10.01
CA SER A 109 4.27 -13.87 -10.49
C SER A 109 3.95 -14.83 -9.33
N ARG A 110 2.96 -15.71 -9.54
CA ARG A 110 2.56 -16.75 -8.57
C ARG A 110 3.73 -17.54 -7.99
N HIS A 111 4.77 -17.78 -8.79
CA HIS A 111 5.94 -18.53 -8.36
C HIS A 111 6.77 -17.74 -7.33
N TYR A 112 7.07 -16.48 -7.65
CA TYR A 112 7.81 -15.58 -6.78
C TYR A 112 7.09 -15.34 -5.44
N LEU A 113 5.77 -15.14 -5.49
CA LEU A 113 4.95 -14.94 -4.28
C LEU A 113 4.94 -16.16 -3.35
N ARG A 114 5.04 -17.38 -3.90
CA ARG A 114 5.10 -18.63 -3.12
C ARG A 114 6.46 -18.81 -2.45
N GLU A 115 7.54 -18.57 -3.18
CA GLU A 115 8.91 -18.80 -2.68
C GLU A 115 9.29 -17.88 -1.51
N LYS A 116 8.93 -16.59 -1.57
CA LYS A 116 9.37 -15.59 -0.58
C LYS A 116 8.71 -15.71 0.80
N ARG A 117 7.56 -16.40 0.91
CA ARG A 117 6.86 -16.61 2.19
C ARG A 117 6.88 -18.05 2.71
N GLY A 118 7.61 -18.96 2.05
CA GLY A 118 7.85 -20.31 2.56
C GLY A 118 6.63 -21.22 2.56
N TRP A 119 5.79 -21.15 1.52
CA TRP A 119 4.63 -22.02 1.34
C TRP A 119 4.88 -23.11 0.31
#